data_AF-A0A0G0WHR0-F1
#
_entry.id   AF-A0A0G0WHR0-F1
#
_cell.length_a   1.000
_cell.length_b   1.000
_cell.length_c   1.000
_cell.angle_alpha   90.00
_cell.angle_beta   90.00
_cell.angle_gamma   90.00
#
_symmetry.space_group_name_H-M   'P 1'
#
loop_
_entity.id
_entity.type
_entity.pdbx_description
1 polymer ?
#
loop_
_entity_poly.entity_id
_entity_poly.type
_entity_poly.pdbx_seq_one_letter_code
_entity_poly.pdbx_strand_id
1 'polypeptide(L)'
;MTTVFFFVYSVRFLSASFNKAFSVNNELLESKMTKVDLETFESVKKKIGDKIAVPVSQINDALAVSSSSPEALDTPIQLEEQVSASSSEPVKIELDKTSIRIMVLNGSGKNGVAAELKEILVKDGFISTEIGNAPKITPETIIKIKPEKKDFTDILNESVGKKYEPVMIEDLDKENKYDIIITIGLDK
;
A
#
# COMPACT_ATOMS: atom_id res chain seq x y z
N MET A 1 6.17 -20.45 50.10
CA MET A 1 7.31 -19.53 50.25
C MET A 1 8.14 -19.34 48.97
N THR A 2 7.86 -20.06 47.88
CA THR A 2 8.60 -20.01 46.60
C THR A 2 8.13 -18.90 45.64
N THR A 3 6.85 -18.53 45.66
CA THR A 3 6.27 -17.50 44.77
C THR A 3 6.77 -16.08 45.07
N VAL A 4 7.09 -15.79 46.34
CA VAL A 4 7.60 -14.47 46.74
C VAL A 4 9.03 -14.24 46.21
N PHE A 5 9.85 -15.30 46.11
CA PHE A 5 11.21 -15.19 45.56
C PHE A 5 11.22 -14.85 44.07
N PHE A 6 10.32 -15.43 43.27
CA PHE A 6 10.21 -15.10 41.83
C PHE A 6 9.77 -13.66 41.61
N PHE A 7 8.86 -13.14 42.44
CA PHE A 7 8.42 -11.76 42.34
C PHE A 7 9.56 -10.77 42.63
N VAL A 8 10.31 -10.97 43.71
CA VAL A 8 11.44 -10.10 44.07
C VAL A 8 12.55 -10.15 43.02
N TYR A 9 12.84 -11.33 42.45
CA TYR A 9 13.82 -11.47 41.38
C TYR A 9 13.38 -10.74 40.10
N SER A 10 12.10 -10.81 39.76
CA SER A 10 11.52 -10.14 38.57
C SER A 10 11.60 -8.61 38.69
N VAL A 11 11.33 -8.06 39.88
CA VAL A 11 11.43 -6.60 40.12
C VAL A 11 12.88 -6.11 40.00
N ARG A 12 13.86 -6.86 40.49
CA ARG A 12 15.29 -6.49 40.34
C ARG A 12 15.75 -6.57 38.89
N PHE A 13 15.32 -7.58 38.13
CA PHE A 13 15.65 -7.73 36.71
C PHE A 13 15.06 -6.60 35.87
N LEU A 14 13.81 -6.22 36.14
CA LEU A 14 13.15 -5.13 35.42
C LEU A 14 13.84 -3.78 35.69
N SER A 15 14.18 -3.49 36.94
CA SER A 15 14.89 -2.25 37.32
C SER A 15 16.27 -2.12 36.66
N ALA A 16 17.05 -3.21 36.59
CA ALA A 16 18.36 -3.19 35.93
C ALA A 16 18.25 -2.99 34.41
N SER A 17 17.20 -3.54 33.79
CA SER A 17 16.99 -3.47 32.34
C SER A 17 16.56 -2.07 31.88
N PHE A 18 15.70 -1.40 32.65
CA PHE A 18 15.28 -0.02 32.36
C PHE A 18 16.45 0.97 32.50
N ASN A 19 17.28 0.86 33.53
CA ASN A 19 18.42 1.78 33.70
C ASN A 19 19.43 1.65 32.55
N LYS A 20 19.59 0.44 31.99
CA LYS A 20 20.46 0.18 30.84
C LYS A 20 19.86 0.65 29.51
N ALA A 21 18.54 0.56 29.34
CA ALA A 21 17.83 0.97 28.12
C ALA A 21 17.73 2.50 27.98
N PHE A 22 17.74 3.24 29.10
CA PHE A 22 17.64 4.70 29.10
C PHE A 22 18.98 5.44 29.30
N SER A 23 20.07 4.72 29.55
CA SER A 23 21.43 5.31 29.59
C SER A 23 22.11 5.34 28.21
N VAL A 24 21.35 5.39 27.12
CA VAL A 24 21.91 5.63 25.79
C VAL A 24 22.47 7.05 25.78
N ASN A 25 23.80 7.13 25.85
CA ASN A 25 24.61 8.33 25.77
C ASN A 25 24.10 9.24 24.64
N ASN A 26 23.57 10.41 25.02
CA ASN A 26 23.10 11.46 24.13
C ASN A 26 24.22 12.04 23.23
N GLU A 27 25.46 11.59 23.40
CA GLU A 27 26.64 12.06 22.66
C GLU A 27 26.89 11.30 21.33
N LEU A 28 26.33 10.09 21.16
CA LEU A 28 26.47 9.33 19.90
C LEU A 28 25.35 9.63 18.88
N LEU A 29 24.26 10.25 19.34
CA LEU A 29 23.09 10.57 18.52
C LEU A 29 23.27 11.92 17.81
N GLU A 30 24.01 12.87 18.41
CA GLU A 30 24.32 14.16 17.79
C GLU A 30 25.39 14.06 16.69
N SER A 31 26.33 13.11 16.77
CA SER A 31 27.38 12.98 15.73
C SER A 31 26.90 12.28 14.44
N LYS A 32 25.79 11.53 14.50
CA LYS A 32 25.26 10.78 13.36
C LYS A 32 24.04 11.42 12.69
N MET A 33 23.43 12.43 13.31
CA MET A 33 22.28 13.19 12.78
C MET A 33 22.66 14.55 12.15
N THR A 34 23.95 14.92 12.12
CA THR A 34 24.40 16.23 11.59
C THR A 34 25.23 16.16 10.31
N LYS A 35 25.44 14.97 9.71
CA LYS A 35 26.32 14.82 8.53
C LYS A 35 25.73 14.10 7.31
N VAL A 36 24.41 13.91 7.30
CA VAL A 36 23.62 13.49 6.14
C VAL A 36 22.51 14.54 6.07
N ASP A 37 22.42 15.50 5.16
CA ASP A 37 23.02 15.66 3.86
C ASP A 37 22.58 17.07 3.38
N LEU A 38 23.26 18.14 3.83
CA LEU A 38 22.90 19.51 3.41
C LEU A 38 23.58 19.91 2.09
N GLU A 39 24.69 19.25 1.74
CA GLU A 39 25.46 19.55 0.53
C GLU A 39 24.87 18.92 -0.75
N THR A 40 24.10 17.83 -0.65
CA THR A 40 23.42 17.24 -1.83
C THR A 40 22.23 18.07 -2.28
N PHE A 41 21.55 18.79 -1.38
CA PHE A 41 20.44 19.67 -1.76
C PHE A 41 20.91 20.95 -2.47
N GLU A 42 22.09 21.50 -2.14
CA GLU A 42 22.64 22.67 -2.85
C GLU A 42 23.03 22.34 -4.30
N SER A 43 23.52 21.13 -4.54
CA SER A 43 23.87 20.65 -5.89
C SER A 43 22.65 20.46 -6.79
N VAL A 44 21.50 20.12 -6.22
CA VAL A 44 20.23 19.99 -6.96
C VAL A 44 19.66 21.36 -7.32
N LYS A 45 19.77 22.36 -6.42
CA LYS A 45 19.27 23.73 -6.67
C LYS A 45 20.05 24.46 -7.77
N LYS A 46 21.36 24.22 -7.91
CA LYS A 46 22.19 24.83 -8.97
C LYS A 46 21.98 24.20 -10.37
N LYS A 47 21.45 22.97 -10.45
CA LYS A 47 21.21 22.27 -11.72
C LYS A 47 19.76 22.41 -12.25
N ILE A 48 18.87 23.03 -11.47
CA ILE A 48 17.47 23.33 -11.84
C ILE A 48 17.27 24.85 -12.02
N GLY A 49 18.35 25.61 -12.20
CA GLY A 49 18.34 27.07 -12.39
C GLY A 49 18.24 27.55 -13.83
N ASP A 50 18.19 26.65 -14.82
CA ASP A 50 18.08 27.01 -16.23
C ASP A 50 17.08 26.08 -16.91
N LYS A 51 16.10 26.67 -17.59
CA LYS A 51 15.07 26.07 -18.47
C LYS A 51 13.68 25.89 -17.81
N ILE A 52 12.87 26.90 -18.11
CA ILE A 52 11.42 26.89 -18.39
C ILE A 52 10.56 27.55 -17.30
N ALA A 53 10.06 28.71 -17.71
CA ALA A 53 9.22 29.64 -16.99
C ALA A 53 7.87 29.05 -16.60
N VAL A 54 7.45 29.42 -15.39
CA VAL A 54 6.05 29.46 -14.95
C VAL A 54 5.30 30.51 -15.79
N PRO A 55 4.06 30.23 -16.20
CA PRO A 55 3.00 31.13 -15.73
C PRO A 55 1.81 30.38 -15.15
N VAL A 56 1.48 30.76 -13.91
CA VAL A 56 0.20 30.58 -13.24
C VAL A 56 -0.81 31.53 -13.88
N SER A 57 -2.01 31.04 -14.26
CA SER A 57 -3.19 31.90 -14.35
C SER A 57 -4.52 31.13 -14.33
N GLN A 58 -5.36 31.48 -13.35
CA GLN A 58 -6.82 31.73 -13.42
C GLN A 58 -7.86 30.57 -13.43
N ILE A 59 -8.51 30.48 -12.27
CA ILE A 59 -9.94 30.21 -11.97
C ILE A 59 -10.93 30.92 -12.93
N ASN A 60 -12.00 30.22 -13.37
CA ASN A 60 -13.42 30.63 -13.22
C ASN A 60 -14.42 29.72 -13.98
N ASP A 61 -15.62 29.61 -13.38
CA ASP A 61 -16.88 28.98 -13.80
C ASP A 61 -17.38 29.31 -15.22
N ALA A 62 -18.19 28.39 -15.81
CA ALA A 62 -19.47 28.74 -16.45
C ALA A 62 -20.31 27.51 -16.84
N LEU A 63 -21.57 27.56 -16.42
CA LEU A 63 -22.72 26.74 -16.81
C LEU A 63 -23.22 27.07 -18.24
N ALA A 64 -23.83 26.05 -18.87
CA ALA A 64 -25.02 26.09 -19.74
C ALA A 64 -24.99 26.78 -21.12
N VAL A 65 -25.19 25.97 -22.18
CA VAL A 65 -25.86 26.27 -23.48
C VAL A 65 -26.26 24.88 -24.04
N SER A 66 -27.50 24.38 -24.22
CA SER A 66 -28.83 24.84 -24.64
C SER A 66 -28.99 25.27 -26.10
N SER A 67 -30.00 24.69 -26.77
CA SER A 67 -30.48 24.88 -28.15
C SER A 67 -29.76 24.03 -29.22
N SER A 68 -30.40 23.40 -30.20
CA SER A 68 -31.77 23.51 -30.73
C SER A 68 -32.14 22.29 -31.59
N SER A 69 -33.40 21.85 -31.48
CA SER A 69 -34.12 20.93 -32.40
C SER A 69 -34.32 21.56 -33.80
N PRO A 70 -34.47 20.75 -34.87
CA PRO A 70 -35.81 20.62 -35.46
C PRO A 70 -36.20 19.21 -35.97
N GLU A 71 -37.46 18.83 -35.70
CA GLU A 71 -38.38 17.96 -36.46
C GLU A 71 -38.55 18.43 -37.93
N ALA A 72 -38.91 17.67 -38.99
CA ALA A 72 -39.50 16.34 -39.18
C ALA A 72 -39.41 15.88 -40.67
N LEU A 73 -39.89 14.64 -40.92
CA LEU A 73 -40.53 14.04 -42.13
C LEU A 73 -39.76 13.00 -42.98
N ASP A 74 -40.08 11.74 -42.66
CA ASP A 74 -40.45 10.59 -43.52
C ASP A 74 -39.71 10.29 -44.83
N THR A 75 -38.95 9.18 -44.84
CA THR A 75 -39.03 8.14 -45.89
C THR A 75 -38.50 6.81 -45.30
N PRO A 76 -39.19 5.67 -45.47
CA PRO A 76 -38.74 4.38 -44.94
C PRO A 76 -37.71 3.75 -45.89
N ILE A 77 -36.48 3.61 -45.42
CA ILE A 77 -35.46 2.81 -46.09
C ILE A 77 -35.20 1.59 -45.21
N GLN A 78 -35.76 0.44 -45.63
CA GLN A 78 -35.30 -0.87 -45.21
C GLN A 78 -33.91 -1.08 -45.82
N LEU A 79 -32.88 -1.03 -44.98
CA LEU A 79 -31.57 -1.60 -45.28
C LEU A 79 -31.15 -2.49 -44.11
N GLU A 80 -30.35 -3.48 -44.48
CA GLU A 80 -30.23 -4.80 -43.90
C GLU A 80 -29.99 -4.86 -42.39
N GLU A 81 -30.53 -5.92 -41.80
CA GLU A 81 -30.23 -6.45 -40.48
C GLU A 81 -28.75 -6.83 -40.39
N GLN A 82 -27.89 -5.82 -40.18
CA GLN A 82 -26.55 -6.05 -39.67
C GLN A 82 -26.69 -6.52 -38.23
N VAL A 83 -26.63 -7.84 -38.07
CA VAL A 83 -26.30 -8.51 -36.81
C VAL A 83 -24.90 -8.04 -36.42
N SER A 84 -24.84 -6.86 -35.79
CA SER A 84 -23.70 -6.42 -35.03
C SER A 84 -23.61 -7.36 -33.85
N ALA A 85 -22.81 -8.42 -34.01
CA ALA A 85 -22.25 -9.14 -32.89
C ALA A 85 -21.41 -8.12 -32.12
N SER A 86 -22.08 -7.35 -31.25
CA SER A 86 -21.47 -6.63 -30.16
C SER A 86 -20.81 -7.70 -29.30
N SER A 87 -19.58 -8.06 -29.67
CA SER A 87 -18.62 -8.66 -28.77
C SER A 87 -18.49 -7.66 -27.63
N SER A 88 -19.28 -7.87 -26.57
CA SER A 88 -19.10 -7.18 -25.31
C SER A 88 -17.74 -7.61 -24.81
N GLU A 89 -16.69 -6.90 -25.22
CA GLU A 89 -15.43 -6.97 -24.50
C GLU A 89 -15.77 -6.68 -23.03
N PRO A 90 -15.37 -7.56 -22.10
CA PRO A 90 -15.63 -7.31 -20.70
C PRO A 90 -14.99 -5.96 -20.37
N VAL A 91 -15.82 -5.01 -19.91
CA VAL A 91 -15.34 -3.74 -19.37
C VAL A 91 -14.41 -4.09 -18.22
N LYS A 92 -13.10 -4.04 -18.49
CA LYS A 92 -12.08 -4.26 -17.49
C LYS A 92 -12.15 -3.06 -16.55
N ILE A 93 -12.85 -3.24 -15.43
CA ILE A 93 -12.89 -2.24 -14.37
C ILE A 93 -11.45 -2.09 -13.89
N GLU A 94 -10.84 -0.96 -14.21
CA GLU A 94 -9.48 -0.67 -13.79
C GLU A 94 -9.52 -0.27 -12.31
N LEU A 95 -9.19 -1.22 -11.44
CA LEU A 95 -9.15 -0.99 -10.00
C LEU A 95 -7.98 -0.08 -9.63
N ASP A 96 -8.27 1.02 -8.96
CA ASP A 96 -7.25 1.94 -8.48
C ASP A 96 -6.45 1.33 -7.31
N LYS A 97 -5.24 0.86 -7.64
CA LYS A 97 -4.29 0.27 -6.69
C LYS A 97 -3.62 1.30 -5.78
N THR A 98 -3.65 2.59 -6.13
CA THR A 98 -2.92 3.64 -5.42
C THR A 98 -3.63 4.07 -4.13
N SER A 99 -4.95 3.97 -4.11
CA SER A 99 -5.81 4.33 -2.98
C SER A 99 -5.88 3.25 -1.88
N ILE A 100 -5.26 2.09 -2.08
CA ILE A 100 -5.36 0.94 -1.17
C ILE A 100 -4.18 0.89 -0.20
N ARG A 101 -4.49 0.82 1.10
CA ARG A 101 -3.47 0.73 2.16
C ARG A 101 -3.19 -0.72 2.50
N ILE A 102 -1.96 -1.15 2.26
CA ILE A 102 -1.51 -2.53 2.49
C ILE A 102 -0.46 -2.56 3.60
N MET A 103 -0.62 -3.48 4.55
CA MET A 103 0.41 -3.83 5.51
C MET A 103 0.97 -5.21 5.18
N VAL A 104 2.29 -5.32 5.06
CA VAL A 104 3.02 -6.57 4.86
C VAL A 104 3.73 -6.96 6.15
N LEU A 105 3.32 -8.07 6.74
CA LEU A 105 3.87 -8.62 7.98
C LEU A 105 4.76 -9.82 7.70
N ASN A 106 5.95 -9.82 8.29
CA ASN A 106 6.85 -10.97 8.27
C ASN A 106 6.47 -11.98 9.37
N GLY A 107 5.83 -13.08 8.98
CA GLY A 107 5.59 -14.26 9.82
C GLY A 107 6.56 -15.41 9.54
N SER A 108 7.55 -15.24 8.67
CA SER A 108 8.50 -16.29 8.30
C SER A 108 9.70 -16.41 9.26
N GLY A 109 9.99 -15.34 10.02
CA GLY A 109 11.22 -15.23 10.81
C GLY A 109 12.51 -15.02 10.01
N LYS A 110 12.43 -15.03 8.66
CA LYS A 110 13.55 -14.74 7.76
C LYS A 110 13.68 -13.23 7.57
N ASN A 111 14.91 -12.69 7.61
CA ASN A 111 15.13 -11.25 7.45
C ASN A 111 14.86 -10.79 6.01
N GLY A 112 14.29 -9.60 5.85
CA GLY A 112 14.12 -8.94 4.54
C GLY A 112 12.89 -9.37 3.72
N VAL A 113 12.19 -10.44 4.10
CA VAL A 113 11.10 -11.02 3.30
C VAL A 113 9.91 -10.05 3.11
N ALA A 114 9.52 -9.31 4.14
CA ALA A 114 8.45 -8.30 4.01
C ALA A 114 8.85 -7.13 3.11
N ALA A 115 10.12 -6.73 3.11
CA ALA A 115 10.63 -5.67 2.25
C ALA A 115 10.61 -6.11 0.78
N GLU A 116 11.01 -7.34 0.51
CA GLU A 116 10.98 -7.92 -0.83
C GLU A 116 9.56 -8.00 -1.41
N LEU A 117 8.58 -8.48 -0.62
CA LEU A 117 7.20 -8.51 -1.09
C LEU A 117 6.64 -7.09 -1.30
N LYS A 118 7.00 -6.13 -0.45
CA LYS A 118 6.67 -4.73 -0.68
C LYS A 118 7.20 -4.24 -2.03
N GLU A 119 8.45 -4.56 -2.40
CA GLU A 119 8.98 -4.16 -3.71
C GLU A 119 8.18 -4.74 -4.88
N ILE A 120 7.73 -6.00 -4.77
CA ILE A 120 6.87 -6.63 -5.78
C ILE A 120 5.54 -5.88 -5.89
N LEU A 121 4.90 -5.60 -4.77
CA LEU A 121 3.62 -4.88 -4.74
C LEU A 121 3.74 -3.45 -5.30
N VAL A 122 4.82 -2.74 -4.97
CA VAL A 122 5.08 -1.39 -5.52
C VAL A 122 5.29 -1.44 -7.02
N LYS A 123 6.05 -2.43 -7.53
CA LYS A 123 6.22 -2.65 -8.98
C LYS A 123 4.90 -2.95 -9.69
N ASP A 124 3.96 -3.60 -8.99
CA ASP A 124 2.63 -3.93 -9.51
C ASP A 124 1.60 -2.78 -9.36
N GLY A 125 1.99 -1.64 -8.79
CA GLY A 125 1.20 -0.40 -8.69
C GLY A 125 0.64 -0.08 -7.31
N PHE A 126 0.92 -0.89 -6.28
CA PHE A 126 0.46 -0.63 -4.91
C PHE A 126 1.44 0.30 -4.17
N ILE A 127 1.14 1.60 -4.19
CA ILE A 127 2.05 2.64 -3.66
C ILE A 127 2.01 2.69 -2.12
N SER A 128 0.83 2.55 -1.50
CA SER A 128 0.67 2.68 -0.05
C SER A 128 0.92 1.35 0.69
N THR A 129 2.16 0.87 0.62
CA THR A 129 2.62 -0.39 1.26
C THR A 129 3.53 -0.12 2.46
N GLU A 130 3.11 -0.57 3.64
CA GLU A 130 3.90 -0.57 4.88
C GLU A 130 4.42 -1.99 5.19
N ILE A 131 5.50 -2.08 5.96
CA ILE A 131 6.09 -3.36 6.39
C ILE A 131 6.16 -3.46 7.92
N GLY A 132 6.09 -4.67 8.44
CA GLY A 132 6.22 -4.97 9.86
C GLY A 132 6.55 -6.43 10.14
N ASN A 133 6.60 -6.79 11.42
CA ASN A 133 6.74 -8.17 11.86
C ASN A 133 5.40 -8.69 12.35
N ALA A 134 5.07 -9.94 12.02
CA ALA A 134 3.92 -10.61 12.59
C ALA A 134 4.17 -10.90 14.08
N PRO A 135 3.12 -10.97 14.92
CA PRO A 135 3.27 -11.27 16.35
C PRO A 135 3.77 -12.70 16.61
N LYS A 136 3.59 -13.61 15.64
CA LYS A 136 3.98 -15.01 15.70
C LYS A 136 4.42 -15.48 14.32
N ILE A 137 5.23 -16.53 14.30
CA ILE A 137 5.59 -17.21 13.05
C ILE A 137 4.35 -17.94 12.52
N THR A 138 4.09 -17.85 11.22
CA THR A 138 2.97 -18.52 10.55
C THR A 138 3.49 -19.54 9.54
N PRO A 139 2.83 -20.71 9.40
CA PRO A 139 3.27 -21.71 8.43
C PRO A 139 2.98 -21.27 6.99
N GLU A 140 1.83 -20.65 6.77
CA GLU A 140 1.33 -20.28 5.45
C GLU A 140 1.32 -18.75 5.29
N THR A 141 1.41 -18.32 4.04
CA THR A 141 1.20 -16.93 3.66
C THR A 141 -0.30 -16.65 3.61
N ILE A 142 -0.78 -15.64 4.32
CA ILE A 142 -2.19 -15.33 4.48
C ILE A 142 -2.45 -13.89 4.02
N ILE A 143 -3.46 -13.68 3.18
CA ILE A 143 -3.95 -12.36 2.81
C ILE A 143 -5.31 -12.16 3.47
N LYS A 144 -5.38 -11.20 4.40
CA LYS A 144 -6.63 -10.73 5.00
C LYS A 144 -7.09 -9.48 4.28
N ILE A 145 -8.29 -9.50 3.72
CA ILE A 145 -8.86 -8.37 2.98
C ILE A 145 -10.16 -7.91 3.62
N LYS A 146 -10.39 -6.58 3.63
CA LYS A 146 -11.68 -6.05 4.05
C LYS A 146 -12.78 -6.50 3.08
N PRO A 147 -13.98 -6.82 3.57
CA PRO A 147 -15.10 -7.22 2.72
C PRO A 147 -15.49 -6.22 1.62
N GLU A 148 -15.17 -4.94 1.81
CA GLU A 148 -15.44 -3.86 0.84
C GLU A 148 -14.40 -3.75 -0.28
N LYS A 149 -13.28 -4.49 -0.18
CA LYS A 149 -12.17 -4.47 -1.14
C LYS A 149 -11.96 -5.82 -1.83
N LYS A 150 -12.94 -6.73 -1.79
CA LYS A 150 -12.84 -8.08 -2.38
C LYS A 150 -12.50 -8.07 -3.88
N ASP A 151 -12.81 -6.99 -4.59
CA ASP A 151 -12.45 -6.85 -6.01
C ASP A 151 -10.93 -6.94 -6.26
N PHE A 152 -10.10 -6.64 -5.24
CA PHE A 152 -8.65 -6.75 -5.33
C PHE A 152 -8.11 -8.17 -5.11
N THR A 153 -8.95 -9.14 -4.75
CA THR A 153 -8.52 -10.51 -4.40
C THR A 153 -7.74 -11.17 -5.54
N ASP A 154 -8.23 -11.11 -6.77
CA ASP A 154 -7.58 -11.75 -7.92
C ASP A 154 -6.23 -11.10 -8.24
N ILE A 155 -6.18 -9.77 -8.21
CA ILE A 155 -4.95 -9.01 -8.47
C ILE A 155 -3.90 -9.28 -7.39
N LEU A 156 -4.31 -9.35 -6.12
CA LEU A 156 -3.41 -9.68 -5.01
C LEU A 156 -2.91 -11.10 -5.11
N ASN A 157 -3.78 -12.04 -5.48
CA ASN A 157 -3.39 -13.43 -5.66
C ASN A 157 -2.40 -13.54 -6.82
N GLU A 158 -2.57 -12.82 -7.92
CA GLU A 158 -1.58 -12.76 -9.00
C GLU A 158 -0.25 -12.15 -8.53
N SER A 159 -0.29 -10.99 -7.88
CA SER A 159 0.91 -10.28 -7.42
C SER A 159 1.71 -11.07 -6.38
N VAL A 160 1.04 -11.58 -5.34
CA VAL A 160 1.67 -12.34 -4.25
C VAL A 160 1.98 -13.78 -4.70
N GLY A 161 1.13 -14.34 -5.57
CA GLY A 161 1.25 -15.65 -6.20
C GLY A 161 2.51 -15.86 -7.03
N LYS A 162 3.16 -14.78 -7.48
CA LYS A 162 4.45 -14.83 -8.19
C LYS A 162 5.55 -15.53 -7.39
N LYS A 163 5.46 -15.48 -6.06
CA LYS A 163 6.50 -16.01 -5.16
C LYS A 163 5.95 -16.88 -4.03
N TYR A 164 4.72 -16.64 -3.62
CA TYR A 164 4.10 -17.26 -2.47
C TYR A 164 2.84 -18.00 -2.91
N GLU A 165 2.36 -18.93 -2.09
CA GLU A 165 1.04 -19.55 -2.29
C GLU A 165 0.09 -19.01 -1.21
N PRO A 166 -0.52 -17.83 -1.43
CA PRO A 166 -1.26 -17.17 -0.37
C PRO A 166 -2.67 -17.74 -0.19
N VAL A 167 -3.08 -17.90 1.08
CA VAL A 167 -4.46 -18.20 1.45
C VAL A 167 -5.23 -16.89 1.63
N MET A 168 -6.30 -16.69 0.85
CA MET A 168 -7.17 -15.52 0.97
C MET A 168 -8.18 -15.71 2.11
N ILE A 169 -8.35 -14.68 2.94
CA ILE A 169 -9.37 -14.61 3.98
C ILE A 169 -10.04 -13.24 3.94
N GLU A 170 -11.36 -13.23 3.76
CA GLU A 170 -12.16 -11.99 3.68
C GLU A 170 -12.76 -11.59 5.03
N ASP A 171 -11.95 -11.66 6.09
CA ASP A 171 -12.36 -11.49 7.49
C ASP A 171 -11.72 -10.28 8.19
N LEU A 172 -11.13 -9.35 7.42
CA LEU A 172 -10.45 -8.21 8.04
C LEU A 172 -11.47 -7.23 8.64
N ASP A 173 -11.20 -6.81 9.88
CA ASP A 173 -12.01 -5.82 10.58
C ASP A 173 -12.13 -4.51 9.78
N LYS A 174 -13.36 -4.00 9.68
CA LYS A 174 -13.68 -2.77 8.94
C LYS A 174 -13.03 -1.55 9.59
N GLU A 175 -12.84 -1.57 10.90
CA GLU A 175 -12.20 -0.48 11.67
C GLU A 175 -10.67 -0.48 11.52
N ASN A 176 -10.09 -1.48 10.85
CA ASN A 176 -8.65 -1.56 10.67
C ASN A 176 -8.12 -0.37 9.84
N LYS A 177 -6.97 0.17 10.25
CA LYS A 177 -6.20 1.19 9.53
C LYS A 177 -5.91 0.78 8.08
N TYR A 178 -5.63 -0.50 7.85
CA TYR A 178 -5.26 -1.04 6.56
C TYR A 178 -6.43 -1.76 5.92
N ASP A 179 -6.50 -1.72 4.60
CA ASP A 179 -7.56 -2.37 3.84
C ASP A 179 -7.21 -3.82 3.52
N ILE A 180 -5.91 -4.12 3.47
CA ILE A 180 -5.35 -5.45 3.29
C ILE A 180 -4.18 -5.65 4.26
N ILE A 181 -4.10 -6.83 4.87
CA ILE A 181 -2.95 -7.29 5.63
C ILE A 181 -2.44 -8.59 5.01
N ILE A 182 -1.19 -8.59 4.57
CA ILE A 182 -0.51 -9.77 4.04
C ILE A 182 0.47 -10.25 5.08
N THR A 183 0.30 -11.47 5.59
CA THR A 183 1.23 -12.10 6.53
C THR A 183 2.00 -13.18 5.79
N ILE A 184 3.31 -13.00 5.62
CA ILE A 184 4.16 -13.95 4.91
C ILE A 184 4.53 -15.09 5.85
N GLY A 185 4.22 -16.33 5.46
CA GLY A 185 4.53 -17.52 6.24
C GLY A 185 5.94 -18.01 6.04
N LEU A 186 6.24 -19.20 6.57
CA LEU A 186 7.52 -19.87 6.34
C LEU A 186 7.73 -20.18 4.85
N ASP A 187 6.62 -20.40 4.14
CA ASP A 187 6.49 -20.99 2.80
C ASP A 187 7.24 -22.32 2.69
N LYS A 188 6.66 -23.28 1.98
CA LYS A 188 7.23 -24.63 1.87
C LYS A 188 8.51 -24.65 1.05
#